data_AF-A0A1V6NTR4-F1
#
_entry.id   AF-A0A1V6NTR4-F1
#
_cell.length_a   1.000
_cell.length_b   1.000
_cell.length_c   1.000
_cell.angle_alpha   90.00
_cell.angle_beta   90.00
_cell.angle_gamma   90.00
#
_symmetry.space_group_name_H-M   'P 1'
#
loop_
_entity.id
_entity.type
_entity.pdbx_description
1 polymer ?
#
loop_
_entity_poly.entity_id
_entity_poly.type
_entity_poly.pdbx_seq_one_letter_code
_entity_poly.pdbx_strand_id
1 'polypeptide(L)'
;MSDVIDDETAWFPKSQIMGKKSSSKAAHRSTTAENDDEDDGDVVFSLGNADMGSLNRYLHGGRVLPLDRTTLCDKVGIVDTSLISDPIWTKIDGLVDAYKLVHTDCTGFLGDDDTAVKRWKVGQKVLRRQRSTDDDDSDFDKLCTWDKMNGLAQKIYNYSDDAGSKDAEDSYYVVMLKLCGDYNNTDDAAEQKNIRGNIKDITDDLLVDVNIILSRIEKVKTALEAFDKRCQTNQSTLEGLETSMATILNTELGNIEDLENDIAAHQKDINGYQDKIDHDRFEQTMTAAYVWIPVVGTIAGPVVFAEMQNEINDYEARIEALNKLIKDEHASVLLHKTLQANVTSMKGQATDLSNLIGPAMATVEALEGGWNVMGTQVKYINEKAASFEEKIPKLVLSQLKLNRISNKWLQLNKYVTTYIQTAQIVPQVKVTNLDDYVQQLDAAKSSSRTP
;
A
#
# COMPACT_ATOMS: atom_id res chain seq x y z
N MET A 1 26.20 27.38 21.56
CA MET A 1 25.66 26.06 21.15
C MET A 1 24.66 26.35 20.07
N SER A 2 24.67 25.57 18.98
CA SER A 2 23.62 25.64 17.96
C SER A 2 22.35 25.14 18.61
N ASP A 3 21.32 25.98 18.70
CA ASP A 3 20.00 25.50 19.10
C ASP A 3 19.43 24.64 17.96
N VAL A 4 18.53 23.71 18.27
CA VAL A 4 17.89 22.80 17.27
C VAL A 4 17.19 23.61 16.16
N ILE A 5 16.83 24.86 16.44
CA ILE A 5 16.21 25.80 15.49
C ILE A 5 17.13 26.19 14.30
N ASP A 6 18.46 26.07 14.46
CA ASP A 6 19.45 26.48 13.45
C ASP A 6 19.79 25.38 12.43
N ASP A 7 19.26 24.17 12.63
CA ASP A 7 19.35 23.05 11.69
C ASP A 7 18.08 22.97 10.84
N GLU A 8 18.17 23.35 9.56
CA GLU A 8 17.04 23.26 8.63
C GLU A 8 16.46 21.84 8.53
N THR A 9 17.33 20.83 8.68
CA THR A 9 16.92 19.45 8.56
C THR A 9 16.07 19.00 9.74
N ALA A 10 16.16 19.66 10.90
CA ALA A 10 15.28 19.38 12.04
C ALA A 10 13.81 19.54 11.62
N TRP A 11 13.52 20.52 10.77
CA TRP A 11 12.19 20.93 10.32
C TRP A 11 11.70 20.23 9.05
N PHE A 12 12.46 19.28 8.49
CA PHE A 12 12.03 18.52 7.32
C PHE A 12 11.03 17.42 7.71
N PRO A 13 10.10 17.02 6.81
CA PRO A 13 9.15 15.94 7.07
C PRO A 13 9.86 14.59 7.25
N LYS A 14 10.14 14.23 8.51
CA LYS A 14 10.89 13.01 8.86
C LYS A 14 10.06 11.76 8.62
N SER A 15 10.66 10.77 7.93
CA SER A 15 10.04 9.45 7.70
C SER A 15 8.71 9.45 6.95
N GLN A 16 8.31 10.59 6.36
CA GLN A 16 7.06 10.71 5.58
C GLN A 16 7.27 10.37 4.10
N ILE A 17 8.52 10.44 3.64
CA ILE A 17 8.93 10.08 2.29
C ILE A 17 10.01 8.99 2.36
N MET A 18 10.00 8.10 1.39
CA MET A 18 10.94 6.99 1.28
C MET A 18 11.56 6.95 -0.10
N GLY A 19 12.86 6.64 -0.17
CA GLY A 19 13.49 6.28 -1.43
C GLY A 19 12.86 4.99 -1.97
N LYS A 20 12.61 4.94 -3.28
CA LYS A 20 12.20 3.73 -3.97
C LYS A 20 13.27 2.65 -3.75
N LYS A 21 12.89 1.45 -3.30
CA LYS A 21 13.81 0.31 -3.20
C LYS A 21 14.20 -0.14 -4.62
N SER A 22 15.23 0.44 -5.25
CA SER A 22 15.63 0.05 -6.62
C SER A 22 16.08 -1.43 -6.69
N SER A 23 15.41 -2.28 -7.47
CA SER A 23 16.04 -3.48 -8.05
C SER A 23 16.82 -3.06 -9.30
N SER A 24 18.13 -2.85 -9.13
CA SER A 24 19.14 -2.68 -10.19
C SER A 24 18.70 -1.96 -11.48
N LYS A 25 18.85 -0.63 -11.52
CA LYS A 25 19.02 0.18 -12.76
C LYS A 25 20.30 -0.23 -13.54
N ALA A 26 20.44 -1.49 -13.93
CA ALA A 26 21.62 -1.99 -14.66
C ALA A 26 21.49 -1.90 -16.20
N ALA A 27 20.35 -1.48 -16.77
CA ALA A 27 20.15 -1.56 -18.22
C ALA A 27 19.65 -0.29 -18.94
N HIS A 28 19.41 0.85 -18.26
CA HIS A 28 18.97 2.07 -18.93
C HIS A 28 19.77 3.31 -18.50
N ARG A 29 21.04 3.36 -18.92
CA ARG A 29 21.73 4.65 -19.09
C ARG A 29 21.41 5.19 -20.47
N SER A 30 20.39 6.04 -20.56
CA SER A 30 20.29 7.02 -21.65
C SER A 30 21.10 8.25 -21.23
N THR A 31 22.13 8.56 -22.00
CA THR A 31 22.97 9.75 -21.83
C THR A 31 22.26 10.96 -22.43
N THR A 32 21.88 11.93 -21.60
CA THR A 32 21.73 13.36 -21.96
C THR A 32 21.49 14.15 -20.66
N ALA A 33 22.52 14.81 -20.13
CA ALA A 33 22.82 16.24 -20.30
C ALA A 33 22.02 17.14 -19.34
N GLU A 34 22.70 17.52 -18.26
CA GLU A 34 22.58 18.72 -17.41
C GLU A 34 21.29 19.55 -17.54
N ASN A 35 20.37 19.34 -16.60
CA ASN A 35 19.50 20.37 -16.02
C ASN A 35 19.29 20.02 -14.53
N ASP A 36 19.54 20.98 -13.65
CA ASP A 36 19.37 20.90 -12.19
C ASP A 36 17.87 20.91 -11.78
N ASP A 37 17.09 19.99 -12.32
CA ASP A 37 15.85 19.55 -11.68
C ASP A 37 16.20 18.27 -10.92
N GLU A 38 16.23 18.35 -9.58
CA GLU A 38 16.42 17.18 -8.71
C GLU A 38 15.54 16.04 -9.22
N ASP A 39 16.16 14.90 -9.55
CA ASP A 39 15.54 13.68 -10.05
C ASP A 39 14.57 13.11 -8.98
N ASP A 40 13.40 13.76 -8.85
CA ASP A 40 12.27 13.44 -7.96
C ASP A 40 11.62 12.08 -8.35
N GLY A 41 12.18 11.38 -9.34
CA GLY A 41 11.71 10.07 -9.79
C GLY A 41 11.92 8.95 -8.79
N ASP A 42 12.81 9.08 -7.81
CA ASP A 42 13.21 7.98 -6.91
C ASP A 42 12.61 8.05 -5.50
N VAL A 43 11.57 8.87 -5.25
CA VAL A 43 10.96 9.04 -3.92
C VAL A 43 9.43 8.91 -3.97
N VAL A 44 8.84 8.32 -2.92
CA VAL A 44 7.38 8.19 -2.75
C VAL A 44 6.95 8.56 -1.33
N PHE A 45 5.66 8.85 -1.14
CA PHE A 45 5.06 8.90 0.19
C PHE A 45 5.13 7.52 0.85
N SER A 46 5.41 7.44 2.16
CA SER A 46 5.66 6.15 2.83
C SER A 46 4.52 5.12 2.66
N LEU A 47 3.25 5.54 2.70
CA LEU A 47 2.11 4.63 2.45
C LEU A 47 1.94 4.22 0.98
N GLY A 48 2.66 4.88 0.06
CA GLY A 48 2.79 4.52 -1.34
C GLY A 48 4.00 3.64 -1.65
N ASN A 49 4.69 3.08 -0.66
CA ASN A 49 5.78 2.13 -0.95
C ASN A 49 5.24 0.85 -1.64
N ALA A 50 6.07 0.17 -2.43
CA ALA A 50 5.74 -1.05 -3.17
C ALA A 50 5.12 -2.14 -2.26
N ASP A 51 5.60 -2.28 -1.02
CA ASP A 51 5.07 -3.22 -0.03
C ASP A 51 3.55 -3.00 0.20
N MET A 52 3.07 -1.75 0.22
CA MET A 52 1.64 -1.42 0.33
C MET A 52 0.88 -1.68 -0.98
N GLY A 53 1.53 -1.55 -2.13
CA GLY A 53 0.99 -1.94 -3.43
C GLY A 53 0.71 -3.44 -3.51
N SER A 54 1.67 -4.26 -3.10
CA SER A 54 1.53 -5.72 -3.01
C SER A 54 0.43 -6.10 -2.02
N LEU A 55 0.36 -5.44 -0.86
CA LEU A 55 -0.71 -5.67 0.11
C LEU A 55 -2.10 -5.46 -0.54
N ASN A 56 -2.26 -4.36 -1.28
CA ASN A 56 -3.51 -4.07 -1.99
C ASN A 56 -3.88 -5.17 -3.02
N ARG A 57 -2.89 -5.69 -3.77
CA ARG A 57 -3.10 -6.80 -4.72
C ARG A 57 -3.69 -8.03 -4.03
N TYR A 58 -3.05 -8.49 -2.96
CA TYR A 58 -3.50 -9.70 -2.25
C TYR A 58 -4.88 -9.52 -1.62
N LEU A 59 -5.17 -8.34 -1.06
CA LEU A 59 -6.47 -8.01 -0.51
C LEU A 59 -7.59 -8.11 -1.56
N HIS A 60 -7.36 -7.58 -2.76
CA HIS A 60 -8.34 -7.73 -3.83
C HIS A 60 -8.45 -9.17 -4.36
N GLY A 61 -7.38 -9.96 -4.30
CA GLY A 61 -7.43 -11.41 -4.53
C GLY A 61 -8.39 -12.13 -3.59
N GLY A 62 -8.29 -11.84 -2.30
CA GLY A 62 -9.16 -12.42 -1.29
C GLY A 62 -10.65 -12.12 -1.53
N ARG A 63 -10.98 -10.97 -2.12
CA ARG A 63 -12.37 -10.59 -2.42
C ARG A 63 -13.04 -11.45 -3.49
N VAL A 64 -12.27 -12.02 -4.40
CA VAL A 64 -12.83 -12.72 -5.57
C VAL A 64 -12.81 -14.24 -5.46
N LEU A 65 -12.46 -14.75 -4.27
CA LEU A 65 -12.46 -16.18 -3.97
C LEU A 65 -13.85 -16.81 -4.18
N PRO A 66 -13.91 -18.08 -4.63
CA PRO A 66 -15.16 -18.81 -4.73
C PRO A 66 -15.76 -19.07 -3.34
N LEU A 67 -17.04 -18.82 -3.17
CA LEU A 67 -17.73 -18.89 -1.87
C LEU A 67 -18.67 -20.09 -1.74
N ASP A 68 -18.72 -20.94 -2.76
CA ASP A 68 -19.53 -22.16 -2.84
C ASP A 68 -18.88 -23.17 -3.78
N ARG A 69 -19.34 -24.43 -3.71
CA ARG A 69 -18.81 -25.56 -4.50
C ARG A 69 -18.92 -25.31 -6.00
N THR A 70 -20.05 -24.79 -6.47
CA THR A 70 -20.30 -24.58 -7.89
C THR A 70 -19.34 -23.54 -8.43
N THR A 71 -19.26 -22.38 -7.77
CA THR A 71 -18.33 -21.32 -8.14
C THR A 71 -16.87 -21.78 -8.04
N LEU A 72 -16.52 -22.63 -7.07
CA LEU A 72 -15.18 -23.22 -7.00
C LEU A 72 -14.90 -24.06 -8.23
N CYS A 73 -15.71 -25.11 -8.48
CA CYS A 73 -15.51 -26.04 -9.58
C CYS A 73 -15.48 -25.32 -10.94
N ASP A 74 -16.39 -24.38 -11.16
CA ASP A 74 -16.45 -23.59 -12.39
C ASP A 74 -15.17 -22.77 -12.59
N LYS A 75 -14.69 -22.10 -11.54
CA LYS A 75 -13.49 -21.26 -11.63
C LYS A 75 -12.22 -22.09 -11.81
N VAL A 76 -12.06 -23.20 -11.07
CA VAL A 76 -10.87 -24.05 -11.17
C VAL A 76 -10.89 -24.97 -12.39
N GLY A 77 -12.01 -25.07 -13.11
CA GLY A 77 -12.13 -25.86 -14.34
C GLY A 77 -12.45 -27.34 -14.11
N ILE A 78 -13.09 -27.70 -13.00
CA ILE A 78 -13.58 -29.06 -12.75
C ILE A 78 -14.93 -29.24 -13.44
N VAL A 79 -14.92 -29.91 -14.59
CA VAL A 79 -16.11 -30.14 -15.42
C VAL A 79 -16.90 -31.38 -14.97
N ASP A 80 -16.21 -32.45 -14.60
CA ASP A 80 -16.84 -33.70 -14.16
C ASP A 80 -16.79 -33.85 -12.64
N THR A 81 -17.84 -33.38 -11.98
CA THR A 81 -18.00 -33.48 -10.52
C THR A 81 -18.35 -34.90 -10.05
N SER A 82 -18.68 -35.83 -10.95
CA SER A 82 -18.99 -37.22 -10.57
C SER A 82 -17.75 -38.00 -10.11
N LEU A 83 -16.56 -37.49 -10.43
CA LEU A 83 -15.27 -38.02 -9.97
C LEU A 83 -14.92 -37.59 -8.53
N ILE A 84 -15.69 -36.66 -7.95
CA ILE A 84 -15.48 -36.17 -6.59
C ILE A 84 -16.28 -37.03 -5.60
N SER A 85 -15.56 -37.79 -4.79
CA SER A 85 -16.12 -38.60 -3.72
C SER A 85 -16.62 -37.75 -2.53
N ASP A 86 -17.41 -38.35 -1.63
CA ASP A 86 -17.85 -37.67 -0.40
C ASP A 86 -16.68 -37.22 0.51
N PRO A 87 -15.61 -38.02 0.70
CA PRO A 87 -14.42 -37.55 1.43
C PRO A 87 -13.73 -36.34 0.79
N ILE A 88 -13.59 -36.31 -0.54
CA ILE A 88 -13.01 -35.15 -1.24
C ILE A 88 -13.96 -33.94 -1.13
N TRP A 89 -15.27 -34.14 -1.28
CA TRP A 89 -16.25 -33.07 -1.07
C TRP A 89 -16.19 -32.45 0.33
N THR A 90 -15.95 -33.27 1.35
CA THR A 90 -15.78 -32.81 2.73
C THR A 90 -14.56 -31.88 2.85
N LYS A 91 -13.47 -32.15 2.13
CA LYS A 91 -12.29 -31.27 2.09
C LYS A 91 -12.53 -30.01 1.28
N ILE A 92 -13.26 -30.11 0.17
CA ILE A 92 -13.68 -28.95 -0.62
C ILE A 92 -14.55 -28.01 0.22
N ASP A 93 -15.46 -28.51 1.04
CA ASP A 93 -16.27 -27.67 1.94
C ASP A 93 -15.40 -26.91 2.94
N GLY A 94 -14.45 -27.60 3.57
CA GLY A 94 -13.49 -26.95 4.47
C GLY A 94 -12.69 -25.84 3.77
N LEU A 95 -12.30 -26.05 2.50
CA LEU A 95 -11.63 -25.05 1.69
C LEU A 95 -12.53 -23.85 1.38
N VAL A 96 -13.77 -24.10 0.96
CA VAL A 96 -14.76 -23.05 0.70
C VAL A 96 -15.05 -22.24 1.96
N ASP A 97 -15.13 -22.87 3.13
CA ASP A 97 -15.32 -22.16 4.39
C ASP A 97 -14.11 -21.30 4.76
N ALA A 98 -12.89 -21.79 4.53
CA ALA A 98 -11.69 -20.96 4.67
C ALA A 98 -11.69 -19.77 3.69
N TYR A 99 -12.16 -19.96 2.46
CA TYR A 99 -12.29 -18.87 1.48
C TYR A 99 -13.30 -17.81 1.90
N LYS A 100 -14.42 -18.20 2.52
CA LYS A 100 -15.38 -17.24 3.09
C LYS A 100 -14.75 -16.38 4.19
N LEU A 101 -13.89 -16.96 5.02
CA LEU A 101 -13.16 -16.21 6.05
C LEU A 101 -12.19 -15.21 5.42
N VAL A 102 -11.32 -15.67 4.51
CA VAL A 102 -10.37 -14.81 3.79
C VAL A 102 -11.09 -13.69 3.03
N HIS A 103 -12.18 -14.02 2.34
CA HIS A 103 -13.03 -13.06 1.65
C HIS A 103 -13.59 -12.02 2.62
N THR A 104 -14.15 -12.45 3.75
CA THR A 104 -14.73 -11.55 4.76
C THR A 104 -13.66 -10.60 5.31
N ASP A 105 -12.47 -11.12 5.63
CA ASP A 105 -11.37 -10.34 6.17
C ASP A 105 -10.83 -9.31 5.17
N CYS A 106 -10.61 -9.71 3.92
CA CYS A 106 -10.16 -8.81 2.86
C CYS A 106 -11.24 -7.76 2.51
N THR A 107 -12.50 -8.17 2.48
CA THR A 107 -13.64 -7.26 2.28
C THR A 107 -13.73 -6.25 3.42
N GLY A 108 -13.62 -6.69 4.67
CA GLY A 108 -13.62 -5.83 5.85
C GLY A 108 -12.43 -4.88 5.91
N PHE A 109 -11.26 -5.30 5.43
CA PHE A 109 -10.07 -4.44 5.36
C PHE A 109 -10.25 -3.31 4.34
N LEU A 110 -10.73 -3.64 3.14
CA LEU A 110 -10.87 -2.71 2.03
C LEU A 110 -12.17 -1.89 2.08
N GLY A 111 -13.21 -2.32 2.82
CA GLY A 111 -14.54 -1.68 2.88
C GLY A 111 -15.39 -1.93 1.63
N ASP A 112 -16.72 -2.04 1.74
CA ASP A 112 -17.54 -2.47 0.61
C ASP A 112 -17.38 -1.59 -0.66
N ASP A 113 -17.54 -2.21 -1.84
CA ASP A 113 -17.28 -1.59 -3.15
C ASP A 113 -18.09 -0.30 -3.37
N ASP A 114 -19.29 -0.24 -2.79
CA ASP A 114 -20.26 0.83 -2.98
C ASP A 114 -19.94 2.05 -2.10
N THR A 115 -19.33 1.81 -0.93
CA THR A 115 -18.96 2.81 0.06
C THR A 115 -17.57 3.39 -0.21
N ALA A 116 -16.62 2.56 -0.64
CA ALA A 116 -15.27 3.01 -1.00
C ALA A 116 -15.31 4.03 -2.16
N VAL A 117 -16.01 3.72 -3.25
CA VAL A 117 -16.12 4.59 -4.43
C VAL A 117 -16.93 5.86 -4.16
N LYS A 118 -18.01 5.78 -3.36
CA LYS A 118 -18.82 6.95 -2.99
C LYS A 118 -18.08 7.89 -2.05
N ARG A 119 -17.38 7.37 -1.04
CA ARG A 119 -16.58 8.18 -0.09
C ARG A 119 -15.39 8.83 -0.77
N TRP A 120 -14.76 8.16 -1.74
CA TRP A 120 -13.68 8.73 -2.55
C TRP A 120 -14.09 9.97 -3.37
N LYS A 121 -15.20 9.87 -4.11
CA LYS A 121 -15.70 11.00 -4.93
C LYS A 121 -16.09 12.21 -4.08
N VAL A 122 -16.47 11.96 -2.82
CA VAL A 122 -16.68 13.00 -1.82
C VAL A 122 -15.34 13.53 -1.30
N GLY A 123 -14.39 12.67 -0.95
CA GLY A 123 -13.02 13.04 -0.52
C GLY A 123 -12.27 13.89 -1.53
N GLN A 124 -12.37 13.60 -2.84
CA GLN A 124 -11.80 14.42 -3.91
C GLN A 124 -12.42 15.83 -4.01
N LYS A 125 -13.73 15.96 -3.75
CA LYS A 125 -14.40 17.27 -3.67
C LYS A 125 -14.06 18.02 -2.38
N VAL A 126 -13.74 17.29 -1.31
CA VAL A 126 -13.44 17.80 0.03
C VAL A 126 -11.97 18.17 0.22
N LEU A 127 -11.04 17.64 -0.59
CA LEU A 127 -9.63 18.05 -0.68
C LEU A 127 -9.43 19.57 -0.84
N ARG A 128 -10.48 20.31 -1.21
CA ARG A 128 -10.49 21.78 -1.34
C ARG A 128 -11.28 22.54 -0.27
N ARG A 129 -11.98 21.89 0.68
CA ARG A 129 -12.98 22.58 1.53
C ARG A 129 -13.12 22.22 3.00
N GLN A 130 -12.49 21.19 3.57
CA GLN A 130 -12.60 20.94 5.03
C GLN A 130 -11.30 21.29 5.76
N ARG A 131 -11.25 22.53 6.23
CA ARG A 131 -10.39 23.03 7.31
C ARG A 131 -11.15 23.00 8.66
N SER A 132 -12.02 22.00 8.83
CA SER A 132 -12.95 21.90 9.96
C SER A 132 -12.21 21.48 11.21
N THR A 133 -12.26 22.31 12.25
CA THR A 133 -11.74 22.04 13.60
C THR A 133 -12.62 21.05 14.39
N ASP A 134 -13.81 20.72 13.88
CA ASP A 134 -14.75 19.74 14.46
C ASP A 134 -14.54 18.33 13.84
N ASP A 135 -13.28 17.92 13.68
CA ASP A 135 -12.94 16.57 13.20
C ASP A 135 -13.06 15.59 14.39
N ASP A 136 -14.29 15.35 14.86
CA ASP A 136 -14.53 14.31 15.87
C ASP A 136 -14.17 12.96 15.26
N ASP A 137 -13.14 12.35 15.86
CA ASP A 137 -12.49 11.13 15.42
C ASP A 137 -13.43 9.89 15.48
N SER A 138 -14.66 10.07 15.98
CA SER A 138 -15.72 9.06 16.02
C SER A 138 -16.14 8.55 14.64
N ASP A 139 -16.01 9.35 13.59
CA ASP A 139 -16.25 8.90 12.21
C ASP A 139 -15.05 8.13 11.63
N PHE A 140 -13.83 8.44 12.07
CA PHE A 140 -12.63 7.71 11.67
C PHE A 140 -12.62 6.28 12.21
N ASP A 141 -13.15 6.05 13.41
CA ASP A 141 -13.21 4.72 14.03
C ASP A 141 -14.07 3.73 13.24
N LYS A 142 -15.11 4.23 12.57
CA LYS A 142 -16.06 3.43 11.76
C LYS A 142 -15.51 3.03 10.39
N LEU A 143 -14.37 3.58 9.98
CA LEU A 143 -13.76 3.29 8.68
C LEU A 143 -13.17 1.87 8.62
N CYS A 144 -13.13 1.27 7.44
CA CYS A 144 -12.30 0.07 7.22
C CYS A 144 -10.81 0.42 7.33
N THR A 145 -9.93 -0.59 7.40
CA THR A 145 -8.48 -0.35 7.56
C THR A 145 -7.91 0.49 6.42
N TRP A 146 -8.30 0.22 5.17
CA TRP A 146 -7.85 0.99 4.01
C TRP A 146 -8.32 2.45 4.05
N ASP A 147 -9.59 2.69 4.41
CA ASP A 147 -10.13 4.03 4.57
C ASP A 147 -9.44 4.79 5.72
N LYS A 148 -9.07 4.12 6.81
CA LYS A 148 -8.26 4.73 7.89
C LYS A 148 -6.90 5.20 7.37
N MET A 149 -6.22 4.37 6.57
CA MET A 149 -4.93 4.76 5.97
C MET A 149 -5.07 5.96 5.04
N ASN A 150 -6.13 6.01 4.22
CA ASN A 150 -6.41 7.16 3.36
C ASN A 150 -6.79 8.42 4.15
N GLY A 151 -7.58 8.28 5.23
CA GLY A 151 -7.92 9.39 6.13
C GLY A 151 -6.71 9.94 6.88
N LEU A 152 -5.75 9.08 7.22
CA LEU A 152 -4.43 9.49 7.74
C LEU A 152 -3.64 10.27 6.68
N ALA A 153 -3.53 9.73 5.46
CA ALA A 153 -2.86 10.42 4.36
C ALA A 153 -3.48 11.80 4.07
N GLN A 154 -4.82 11.90 4.11
CA GLN A 154 -5.53 13.17 3.94
C GLN A 154 -5.16 14.19 5.03
N LYS A 155 -5.01 13.76 6.28
CA LYS A 155 -4.61 14.66 7.36
C LYS A 155 -3.15 15.12 7.21
N ILE A 156 -2.27 14.22 6.77
CA ILE A 156 -0.87 14.55 6.43
C ILE A 156 -0.81 15.54 5.26
N TYR A 157 -1.67 15.36 4.24
CA TYR A 157 -1.80 16.32 3.14
C TYR A 157 -2.15 17.72 3.68
N ASN A 158 -3.18 17.83 4.51
CA ASN A 158 -3.60 19.12 5.08
C ASN A 158 -2.46 19.78 5.87
N TYR A 159 -1.80 19.02 6.74
CA TYR A 159 -0.65 19.54 7.49
C TYR A 159 0.48 20.01 6.57
N SER A 160 0.79 19.23 5.52
CA SER A 160 1.85 19.59 4.57
C SER A 160 1.54 20.82 3.72
N ASP A 161 0.26 21.12 3.50
CA ASP A 161 -0.22 22.33 2.81
C ASP A 161 -0.04 23.58 3.69
N ASP A 162 -0.31 23.46 5.01
CA ASP A 162 -0.06 24.55 5.96
C ASP A 162 1.45 24.72 6.25
N ALA A 163 2.18 23.61 6.33
CA ALA A 163 3.61 23.58 6.63
C ALA A 163 4.50 23.99 5.44
N GLY A 164 4.02 23.90 4.21
CA GLY A 164 4.79 24.19 3.01
C GLY A 164 4.00 24.96 1.96
N SER A 165 4.63 25.96 1.36
CA SER A 165 4.02 26.76 0.28
C SER A 165 5.04 27.08 -0.82
N LYS A 166 4.51 27.42 -2.00
CA LYS A 166 5.33 27.97 -3.11
C LYS A 166 5.93 29.32 -2.72
N ASP A 167 5.19 30.10 -1.94
CA ASP A 167 5.73 31.28 -1.26
C ASP A 167 6.10 30.87 0.16
N ALA A 168 7.41 30.91 0.47
CA ALA A 168 7.89 30.51 1.79
C ALA A 168 7.27 31.37 2.91
N GLU A 169 6.84 32.60 2.63
CA GLU A 169 6.20 33.46 3.62
C GLU A 169 4.81 32.98 4.04
N ASP A 170 4.18 32.09 3.27
CA ASP A 170 2.89 31.50 3.62
C ASP A 170 3.02 30.18 4.42
N SER A 171 4.25 29.66 4.60
CA SER A 171 4.50 28.41 5.36
C SER A 171 4.46 28.67 6.86
N TYR A 172 3.68 27.87 7.59
CA TYR A 172 3.59 27.97 9.05
C TYR A 172 4.94 27.81 9.74
N TYR A 173 5.80 26.90 9.25
CA TYR A 173 7.16 26.74 9.79
C TYR A 173 8.03 27.97 9.54
N VAL A 174 8.01 28.52 8.33
CA VAL A 174 8.82 29.70 7.99
C VAL A 174 8.36 30.92 8.79
N VAL A 175 7.05 31.16 8.86
CA VAL A 175 6.48 32.26 9.64
C VAL A 175 6.83 32.13 11.12
N MET A 176 6.64 30.95 11.71
CA MET A 176 6.99 30.68 13.10
C MET A 176 8.48 30.96 13.37
N LEU A 177 9.37 30.44 12.53
CA LEU A 177 10.82 30.61 12.69
C LEU A 177 11.23 32.08 12.56
N LYS A 178 10.66 32.83 11.61
CA LYS A 178 10.89 34.27 11.46
C LYS A 178 10.43 35.05 12.68
N LEU A 179 9.25 34.75 13.22
CA LEU A 179 8.76 35.35 14.44
C LEU A 179 9.71 35.10 15.63
N CYS A 180 10.34 33.91 15.72
CA CYS A 180 11.39 33.68 16.71
C CYS A 180 12.60 34.60 16.51
N GLY A 181 12.99 34.87 15.27
CA GLY A 181 14.02 35.86 14.92
C GLY A 181 13.63 37.28 15.31
N ASP A 182 12.43 37.71 14.93
CA ASP A 182 11.90 39.06 15.17
C ASP A 182 11.79 39.36 16.68
N TYR A 183 11.31 38.38 17.47
CA TYR A 183 11.27 38.48 18.93
C TYR A 183 12.63 38.85 19.52
N ASN A 184 13.71 38.26 19.00
CA ASN A 184 15.07 38.46 19.49
C ASN A 184 15.74 39.72 18.94
N ASN A 185 15.15 40.39 17.94
CA ASN A 185 15.71 41.59 17.30
C ASN A 185 15.00 42.89 17.73
N THR A 186 13.84 42.81 18.39
CA THR A 186 13.12 43.97 18.92
C THR A 186 13.35 44.15 20.42
N ASP A 187 13.54 45.40 20.84
CA ASP A 187 13.61 45.81 22.24
C ASP A 187 12.24 46.32 22.78
N ASP A 188 11.20 46.36 21.93
CA ASP A 188 9.85 46.79 22.33
C ASP A 188 9.08 45.65 23.01
N ALA A 189 8.85 45.79 24.33
CA ALA A 189 8.12 44.82 25.13
C ALA A 189 6.67 44.56 24.66
N ALA A 190 6.01 45.56 24.06
CA ALA A 190 4.67 45.39 23.52
C ALA A 190 4.70 44.55 22.23
N GLU A 191 5.68 44.79 21.37
CA GLU A 191 5.92 44.02 20.14
C GLU A 191 6.31 42.58 20.47
N GLN A 192 7.25 42.37 21.40
CA GLN A 192 7.64 41.04 21.90
C GLN A 192 6.43 40.25 22.42
N LYS A 193 5.49 40.91 23.11
CA LYS A 193 4.27 40.27 23.59
C LYS A 193 3.36 39.83 22.44
N ASN A 194 3.21 40.64 21.40
CA ASN A 194 2.43 40.29 20.21
C ASN A 194 3.06 39.11 19.45
N ILE A 195 4.36 39.19 19.17
CA ILE A 195 5.12 38.13 18.49
C ILE A 195 4.99 36.79 19.23
N ARG A 196 5.10 36.80 20.56
CA ARG A 196 4.85 35.59 21.38
C ARG A 196 3.46 35.00 21.20
N GLY A 197 2.43 35.85 21.16
CA GLY A 197 1.06 35.44 20.88
C GLY A 197 0.97 34.70 19.56
N ASN A 198 1.53 35.28 18.50
CA ASN A 198 1.50 34.68 17.16
C ASN A 198 2.29 33.36 17.08
N ILE A 199 3.47 33.28 17.73
CA ILE A 199 4.23 32.02 17.82
C ILE A 199 3.38 30.96 18.53
N LYS A 200 2.74 31.31 19.63
CA LYS A 200 1.90 30.39 20.39
C LYS A 200 0.71 29.92 19.56
N ASP A 201 0.00 30.82 18.89
CA ASP A 201 -1.16 30.47 18.07
C ASP A 201 -0.78 29.50 16.93
N ILE A 202 0.31 29.79 16.19
CA ILE A 202 0.80 28.91 15.11
C ILE A 202 1.22 27.54 15.66
N THR A 203 1.97 27.52 16.78
CA THR A 203 2.45 26.27 17.35
C THR A 203 1.33 25.45 17.99
N ASP A 204 0.31 26.08 18.58
CA ASP A 204 -0.90 25.42 19.09
C ASP A 204 -1.64 24.73 17.93
N ASP A 205 -1.87 25.43 16.81
CA ASP A 205 -2.53 24.86 15.62
C ASP A 205 -1.75 23.64 15.06
N LEU A 206 -0.43 23.78 14.91
CA LEU A 206 0.42 22.66 14.45
C LEU A 206 0.39 21.47 15.43
N LEU A 207 0.40 21.71 16.74
CA LEU A 207 0.35 20.64 17.74
C LEU A 207 -0.99 19.93 17.78
N VAL A 208 -2.10 20.64 17.58
CA VAL A 208 -3.42 20.02 17.45
C VAL A 208 -3.41 19.01 16.31
N ASP A 209 -2.88 19.39 15.15
CA ASP A 209 -2.84 18.50 14.00
C ASP A 209 -1.87 17.32 14.18
N VAL A 210 -0.69 17.56 14.77
CA VAL A 210 0.25 16.47 15.10
C VAL A 210 -0.41 15.44 16.01
N ASN A 211 -1.15 15.88 17.03
CA ASN A 211 -1.84 14.98 17.96
C ASN A 211 -2.94 14.16 17.26
N ILE A 212 -3.70 14.77 16.35
CA ILE A 212 -4.70 14.05 15.54
C ILE A 212 -4.02 13.00 14.66
N ILE A 213 -2.90 13.36 14.01
CA ILE A 213 -2.15 12.44 13.15
C ILE A 213 -1.62 11.25 13.97
N LEU A 214 -1.00 11.50 15.12
CA LEU A 214 -0.51 10.44 16.01
C LEU A 214 -1.66 9.53 16.49
N SER A 215 -2.81 10.10 16.84
CA SER A 215 -3.99 9.30 17.21
C SER A 215 -4.47 8.40 16.05
N ARG A 216 -4.52 8.93 14.83
CA ARG A 216 -4.92 8.16 13.64
C ARG A 216 -3.90 7.09 13.27
N ILE A 217 -2.60 7.35 13.46
CA ILE A 217 -1.53 6.36 13.30
C ILE A 217 -1.77 5.17 14.23
N GLU A 218 -2.04 5.42 15.52
CA GLU A 218 -2.29 4.35 16.48
C GLU A 218 -3.53 3.50 16.13
N LYS A 219 -4.58 4.16 15.62
CA LYS A 219 -5.78 3.47 15.12
C LYS A 219 -5.50 2.63 13.88
N VAL A 220 -4.64 3.07 12.97
CA VAL A 220 -4.18 2.28 11.82
C VAL A 220 -3.37 1.08 12.29
N LYS A 221 -2.43 1.26 13.22
CA LYS A 221 -1.63 0.16 13.81
C LYS A 221 -2.53 -0.90 14.42
N THR A 222 -3.46 -0.50 15.29
CA THR A 222 -4.43 -1.40 15.92
C THR A 222 -5.22 -2.20 14.87
N ALA A 223 -5.66 -1.54 13.79
CA ALA A 223 -6.40 -2.19 12.72
C ALA A 223 -5.55 -3.20 11.92
N LEU A 224 -4.28 -2.86 11.66
CA LEU A 224 -3.31 -3.75 11.01
C LEU A 224 -2.97 -4.96 11.89
N GLU A 225 -2.75 -4.78 13.19
CA GLU A 225 -2.50 -5.89 14.14
C GLU A 225 -3.70 -6.84 14.24
N ALA A 226 -4.92 -6.29 14.25
CA ALA A 226 -6.11 -7.10 14.27
C ALA A 226 -6.24 -7.92 12.98
N PHE A 227 -5.87 -7.34 11.83
CA PHE A 227 -5.86 -8.05 10.55
C PHE A 227 -4.77 -9.11 10.48
N ASP A 228 -3.56 -8.83 10.96
CA ASP A 228 -2.44 -9.78 11.05
C ASP A 228 -2.85 -11.08 11.74
N LYS A 229 -3.48 -10.97 12.91
CA LYS A 229 -3.98 -12.14 13.66
C LYS A 229 -4.97 -12.98 12.86
N ARG A 230 -5.81 -12.35 12.03
CA ARG A 230 -6.76 -13.04 11.16
C ARG A 230 -6.04 -13.71 9.99
N CYS A 231 -5.08 -13.03 9.37
CA CYS A 231 -4.22 -13.61 8.33
C CYS A 231 -3.45 -14.84 8.82
N GLN A 232 -2.84 -14.79 10.01
CA GLN A 232 -2.14 -15.93 10.61
C GLN A 232 -3.08 -17.12 10.87
N THR A 233 -4.31 -16.85 11.31
CA THR A 233 -5.34 -17.88 11.51
C THR A 233 -5.76 -18.52 10.19
N ASN A 234 -5.98 -17.70 9.15
CA ASN A 234 -6.35 -18.15 7.82
C ASN A 234 -5.23 -18.98 7.19
N GLN A 235 -3.97 -18.53 7.32
CA GLN A 235 -2.79 -19.26 6.87
C GLN A 235 -2.72 -20.65 7.52
N SER A 236 -2.77 -20.73 8.85
CA SER A 236 -2.73 -22.00 9.58
C SER A 236 -3.86 -22.95 9.16
N THR A 237 -5.06 -22.40 8.91
CA THR A 237 -6.21 -23.17 8.43
C THR A 237 -5.97 -23.74 7.04
N LEU A 238 -5.45 -22.93 6.11
CA LEU A 238 -5.15 -23.35 4.74
C LEU A 238 -3.99 -24.36 4.68
N GLU A 239 -2.97 -24.22 5.52
CA GLU A 239 -1.88 -25.21 5.67
C GLU A 239 -2.41 -26.59 6.11
N GLY A 240 -3.31 -26.60 7.11
CA GLY A 240 -3.98 -27.82 7.54
C GLY A 240 -4.85 -28.45 6.46
N LEU A 241 -5.59 -27.61 5.71
CA LEU A 241 -6.44 -28.06 4.62
C LEU A 241 -5.62 -28.64 3.46
N GLU A 242 -4.53 -27.99 3.04
CA GLU A 242 -3.61 -28.50 2.01
C GLU A 242 -3.11 -29.89 2.39
N THR A 243 -2.55 -30.05 3.60
CA THR A 243 -2.00 -31.33 4.08
C THR A 243 -3.06 -32.42 4.03
N SER A 244 -4.28 -32.10 4.47
CA SER A 244 -5.38 -33.05 4.51
C SER A 244 -6.00 -33.34 3.13
N MET A 245 -5.93 -32.37 2.21
CA MET A 245 -6.36 -32.50 0.81
C MET A 245 -5.38 -33.43 0.07
N ALA A 246 -4.08 -33.17 0.15
CA ALA A 246 -3.05 -34.03 -0.44
C ALA A 246 -3.18 -35.47 0.05
N THR A 247 -3.43 -35.67 1.36
CA THR A 247 -3.64 -37.01 1.93
C THR A 247 -4.84 -37.72 1.30
N ILE A 248 -6.00 -37.06 1.19
CA ILE A 248 -7.21 -37.71 0.64
C ILE A 248 -7.09 -37.94 -0.87
N LEU A 249 -6.53 -37.00 -1.61
CA LEU A 249 -6.36 -37.13 -3.05
C LEU A 249 -5.34 -38.22 -3.39
N ASN A 250 -4.22 -38.32 -2.66
CA ASN A 250 -3.26 -39.42 -2.81
C ASN A 250 -3.88 -40.78 -2.49
N THR A 251 -4.79 -40.84 -1.50
CA THR A 251 -5.48 -42.07 -1.11
C THR A 251 -6.49 -42.53 -2.17
N GLU A 252 -7.26 -41.60 -2.74
CA GLU A 252 -8.39 -41.95 -3.62
C GLU A 252 -8.05 -41.91 -5.12
N LEU A 253 -7.15 -41.02 -5.54
CA LEU A 253 -6.82 -40.75 -6.94
C LEU A 253 -5.39 -41.19 -7.31
N GLY A 254 -4.60 -41.64 -6.34
CA GLY A 254 -3.20 -42.06 -6.51
C GLY A 254 -2.19 -40.92 -6.29
N ASN A 255 -0.93 -41.29 -6.05
CA ASN A 255 0.14 -40.35 -5.71
C ASN A 255 0.63 -39.54 -6.92
N ILE A 256 0.78 -38.22 -6.76
CA ILE A 256 1.29 -37.28 -7.77
C ILE A 256 2.47 -36.41 -7.28
N GLU A 257 3.22 -36.84 -6.25
CA GLU A 257 4.29 -36.06 -5.58
C GLU A 257 5.25 -35.32 -6.53
N ASP A 258 5.72 -35.97 -7.61
CA ASP A 258 6.59 -35.31 -8.60
C ASP A 258 5.92 -34.09 -9.27
N LEU A 259 4.62 -34.19 -9.53
CA LEU A 259 3.82 -33.12 -10.15
C LEU A 259 3.45 -32.02 -9.16
N GLU A 260 3.29 -32.33 -7.86
CA GLU A 260 3.11 -31.32 -6.81
C GLU A 260 4.34 -30.41 -6.72
N ASN A 261 5.53 -31.01 -6.80
CA ASN A 261 6.80 -30.29 -6.81
C ASN A 261 6.93 -29.38 -8.04
N ASP A 262 6.52 -29.85 -9.22
CA ASP A 262 6.54 -29.04 -10.46
C ASP A 262 5.55 -27.87 -10.41
N ILE A 263 4.33 -28.09 -9.90
CA ILE A 263 3.34 -27.02 -9.71
C ILE A 263 3.87 -25.95 -8.75
N ALA A 264 4.43 -26.35 -7.61
CA ALA A 264 5.01 -25.43 -6.63
C ALA A 264 6.19 -24.65 -7.21
N ALA A 265 7.04 -25.28 -8.03
CA ALA A 265 8.15 -24.62 -8.71
C ALA A 265 7.64 -23.55 -9.71
N HIS A 266 6.64 -23.87 -10.53
CA HIS A 266 6.05 -22.91 -11.46
C HIS A 266 5.36 -21.74 -10.76
N GLN A 267 4.64 -21.99 -9.67
CA GLN A 267 4.03 -20.93 -8.85
C GLN A 267 5.09 -20.00 -8.26
N LYS A 268 6.20 -20.55 -7.77
CA LYS A 268 7.32 -19.76 -7.24
C LYS A 268 7.95 -18.87 -8.32
N ASP A 269 8.15 -19.39 -9.53
CA ASP A 269 8.67 -18.61 -10.65
C ASP A 269 7.72 -17.46 -11.02
N ILE A 270 6.41 -17.73 -11.12
CA ILE A 270 5.38 -16.73 -11.39
C ILE A 270 5.41 -15.63 -10.31
N ASN A 271 5.47 -15.98 -9.03
CA ASN A 271 5.53 -14.98 -7.94
C ASN A 271 6.78 -14.10 -8.07
N GLY A 272 7.94 -14.69 -8.38
CA GLY A 272 9.18 -13.93 -8.55
C GLY A 272 9.14 -12.93 -9.71
N TYR A 273 8.36 -13.19 -10.76
CA TYR A 273 8.10 -12.19 -11.81
C TYR A 273 7.08 -11.15 -11.35
N GLN A 274 5.99 -11.58 -10.68
CA GLN A 274 4.96 -10.66 -10.17
C GLN A 274 5.55 -9.60 -9.23
N ASP A 275 6.51 -9.97 -8.39
CA ASP A 275 7.20 -9.03 -7.49
C ASP A 275 7.94 -7.93 -8.25
N LYS A 276 8.50 -8.24 -9.42
CA LYS A 276 9.12 -7.23 -10.31
C LYS A 276 8.07 -6.29 -10.90
N ILE A 277 6.93 -6.85 -11.31
CA ILE A 277 5.82 -6.06 -11.86
C ILE A 277 5.23 -5.12 -10.82
N ASP A 278 5.01 -5.61 -9.60
CA ASP A 278 4.46 -4.82 -8.50
C ASP A 278 5.40 -3.66 -8.12
N HIS A 279 6.71 -3.86 -8.28
CA HIS A 279 7.72 -2.82 -8.10
C HIS A 279 7.64 -1.74 -9.20
N ASP A 280 7.62 -2.13 -10.47
CA ASP A 280 7.60 -1.20 -11.61
C ASP A 280 6.26 -0.45 -11.76
N ARG A 281 5.16 -1.05 -11.30
CA ARG A 281 3.80 -0.48 -11.40
C ARG A 281 3.66 0.89 -10.72
N PHE A 282 4.45 1.17 -9.68
CA PHE A 282 4.40 2.47 -9.00
C PHE A 282 4.93 3.62 -9.87
N GLU A 283 5.67 3.32 -10.93
CA GLU A 283 6.23 4.33 -11.85
C GLU A 283 5.22 4.80 -12.90
N GLN A 284 4.21 3.99 -13.21
CA GLN A 284 3.47 4.15 -14.46
C GLN A 284 2.05 4.69 -14.32
N THR A 285 1.59 5.09 -13.13
CA THR A 285 0.18 5.50 -12.92
C THR A 285 -0.80 4.46 -13.51
N MET A 286 -0.42 3.17 -13.48
CA MET A 286 -1.13 2.11 -14.18
C MET A 286 -2.35 1.67 -13.36
N THR A 287 -3.48 2.20 -13.81
CA THR A 287 -4.82 2.08 -13.23
C THR A 287 -5.56 0.79 -13.62
N ALA A 288 -4.92 -0.12 -14.36
CA ALA A 288 -5.48 -1.41 -14.75
C ALA A 288 -4.55 -2.53 -14.29
N ALA A 289 -4.94 -3.77 -14.01
CA ALA A 289 -6.19 -4.34 -13.50
C ALA A 289 -5.79 -5.77 -13.16
N TYR A 290 -5.43 -6.05 -11.91
CA TYR A 290 -5.05 -7.41 -11.53
C TYR A 290 -6.15 -8.40 -11.95
N VAL A 291 -5.75 -9.61 -12.33
CA VAL A 291 -6.67 -10.73 -12.52
C VAL A 291 -6.41 -11.75 -11.45
N TRP A 292 -7.44 -12.52 -11.09
CA TRP A 292 -7.29 -13.67 -10.22
C TRP A 292 -7.53 -14.94 -11.01
N ILE A 293 -6.53 -15.81 -11.00
CA ILE A 293 -6.57 -17.14 -11.63
C ILE A 293 -6.47 -18.17 -10.51
N PRO A 294 -7.43 -19.09 -10.33
CA PRO A 294 -7.50 -19.92 -9.12
C PRO A 294 -6.27 -20.76 -8.76
N VAL A 295 -5.49 -21.20 -9.75
CA VAL A 295 -4.28 -22.03 -9.54
C VAL A 295 -2.99 -21.22 -9.51
N VAL A 296 -3.06 -19.92 -9.81
CA VAL A 296 -1.91 -19.00 -9.84
C VAL A 296 -2.01 -17.94 -8.75
N GLY A 297 -3.24 -17.50 -8.44
CA GLY A 297 -3.55 -16.39 -7.55
C GLY A 297 -3.80 -15.08 -8.31
N THR A 298 -3.58 -13.98 -7.60
CA THR A 298 -3.75 -12.62 -8.11
C THR A 298 -2.49 -12.17 -8.79
N ILE A 299 -2.57 -11.90 -10.08
CA ILE A 299 -1.44 -11.52 -10.92
C ILE A 299 -1.79 -10.26 -11.71
N ALA A 300 -0.77 -9.59 -12.26
CA ALA A 300 -0.99 -8.47 -13.14
C ALA A 300 -1.91 -8.88 -14.30
N GLY A 301 -2.76 -7.96 -14.75
CA GLY A 301 -3.65 -8.20 -15.88
C GLY A 301 -2.98 -7.87 -17.21
N PRO A 302 -3.45 -8.46 -18.34
CA PRO A 302 -2.84 -8.35 -19.68
C PRO A 302 -2.48 -6.93 -20.13
N VAL A 303 -3.24 -5.92 -19.67
CA VAL A 303 -3.04 -4.49 -20.00
C VAL A 303 -1.78 -3.90 -19.37
N VAL A 304 -1.38 -4.35 -18.16
CA VAL A 304 -0.13 -3.92 -17.49
C VAL A 304 1.10 -4.38 -18.25
N PHE A 305 0.95 -5.46 -19.01
CA PHE A 305 2.04 -6.13 -19.71
C PHE A 305 2.33 -5.53 -21.10
N ALA A 306 1.77 -4.40 -21.50
CA ALA A 306 2.18 -3.80 -22.77
C ALA A 306 3.63 -3.24 -22.73
N GLU A 307 4.17 -2.94 -21.53
CA GLU A 307 5.41 -2.15 -21.37
C GLU A 307 6.64 -2.93 -20.88
N MET A 308 6.51 -4.22 -20.49
CA MET A 308 7.61 -5.05 -19.92
C MET A 308 7.92 -6.32 -20.74
N GLN A 309 8.06 -6.17 -22.06
CA GLN A 309 7.93 -7.25 -23.05
C GLN A 309 8.81 -8.49 -22.82
N ASN A 310 10.01 -8.35 -22.22
CA ASN A 310 10.95 -9.45 -22.02
C ASN A 310 10.56 -10.31 -20.80
N GLU A 311 10.29 -9.68 -19.66
CA GLU A 311 9.82 -10.32 -18.44
C GLU A 311 8.50 -11.08 -18.68
N ILE A 312 7.68 -10.58 -19.62
CA ILE A 312 6.40 -11.18 -20.01
C ILE A 312 6.54 -12.48 -20.79
N ASN A 313 7.53 -12.58 -21.69
CA ASN A 313 7.70 -13.80 -22.47
C ASN A 313 8.08 -14.96 -21.56
N ASP A 314 8.93 -14.70 -20.55
CA ASP A 314 9.25 -15.69 -19.53
C ASP A 314 8.03 -15.99 -18.66
N TYR A 315 7.26 -14.98 -18.28
CA TYR A 315 6.03 -15.14 -17.49
C TYR A 315 4.97 -16.01 -18.18
N GLU A 316 4.69 -15.72 -19.45
CA GLU A 316 3.75 -16.47 -20.29
C GLU A 316 4.20 -17.91 -20.47
N ALA A 317 5.48 -18.14 -20.79
CA ALA A 317 6.01 -19.49 -20.96
C ALA A 317 5.85 -20.35 -19.68
N ARG A 318 5.93 -19.72 -18.48
CA ARG A 318 5.68 -20.42 -17.21
C ARG A 318 4.20 -20.71 -16.98
N ILE A 319 3.31 -19.78 -17.33
CA ILE A 319 1.85 -19.99 -17.25
C ILE A 319 1.39 -21.08 -18.24
N GLU A 320 1.92 -21.08 -19.46
CA GLU A 320 1.65 -22.12 -20.45
C GLU A 320 2.18 -23.49 -20.00
N ALA A 321 3.39 -23.54 -19.45
CA ALA A 321 3.96 -24.76 -18.90
C ALA A 321 3.09 -25.32 -17.76
N LEU A 322 2.62 -24.45 -16.85
CA LEU A 322 1.69 -24.84 -15.78
C LEU A 322 0.36 -25.36 -16.35
N ASN A 323 -0.21 -24.67 -17.35
CA ASN A 323 -1.46 -25.09 -17.99
C ASN A 323 -1.32 -26.46 -18.67
N LYS A 324 -0.21 -26.70 -19.36
CA LYS A 324 0.10 -27.98 -19.99
C LYS A 324 0.28 -29.09 -18.95
N LEU A 325 1.01 -28.81 -17.87
CA LEU A 325 1.23 -29.74 -16.77
C LEU A 325 -0.09 -30.20 -16.14
N ILE A 326 -1.06 -29.29 -16.02
CA ILE A 326 -2.39 -29.60 -15.47
C ILE A 326 -3.20 -30.49 -16.44
N LYS A 327 -3.16 -30.23 -17.75
CA LYS A 327 -4.09 -30.78 -18.75
C LYS A 327 -3.73 -32.11 -19.42
N ASP A 328 -2.49 -32.57 -19.36
CA ASP A 328 -1.99 -33.67 -20.21
C ASP A 328 -2.34 -35.10 -19.73
N GLU A 329 -3.45 -35.31 -19.00
CA GLU A 329 -3.67 -36.57 -18.28
C GLU A 329 -5.12 -37.05 -18.18
N HIS A 330 -5.31 -38.28 -17.69
CA HIS A 330 -6.61 -38.87 -17.38
C HIS A 330 -7.41 -38.00 -16.40
N ALA A 331 -8.75 -38.00 -16.52
CA ALA A 331 -9.64 -37.11 -15.78
C ALA A 331 -9.47 -37.13 -14.25
N SER A 332 -9.16 -38.29 -13.65
CA SER A 332 -8.89 -38.41 -12.20
C SER A 332 -7.60 -37.71 -11.78
N VAL A 333 -6.56 -37.75 -12.61
CA VAL A 333 -5.29 -37.08 -12.30
C VAL A 333 -5.40 -35.58 -12.54
N LEU A 334 -6.13 -35.16 -13.57
CA LEU A 334 -6.49 -33.75 -13.78
C LEU A 334 -7.26 -33.18 -12.58
N LEU A 335 -8.25 -33.92 -12.04
CA LEU A 335 -8.99 -33.51 -10.84
C LEU A 335 -8.05 -33.35 -9.65
N HIS A 336 -7.17 -34.33 -9.41
CA HIS A 336 -6.17 -34.29 -8.35
C HIS A 336 -5.31 -33.02 -8.47
N LYS A 337 -4.66 -32.83 -9.63
CA LYS A 337 -3.78 -31.68 -9.88
C LYS A 337 -4.48 -30.35 -9.68
N THR A 338 -5.71 -30.23 -10.17
CA THR A 338 -6.48 -28.98 -10.11
C THR A 338 -6.79 -28.60 -8.67
N LEU A 339 -7.27 -29.55 -7.85
CA LEU A 339 -7.59 -29.31 -6.45
C LEU A 339 -6.33 -29.02 -5.64
N GLN A 340 -5.26 -29.79 -5.83
CA GLN A 340 -4.00 -29.60 -5.12
C GLN A 340 -3.35 -28.27 -5.49
N ALA A 341 -3.27 -27.91 -6.76
CA ALA A 341 -2.71 -26.64 -7.22
C ALA A 341 -3.48 -25.44 -6.66
N ASN A 342 -4.82 -25.52 -6.58
CA ASN A 342 -5.65 -24.45 -6.05
C ASN A 342 -5.44 -24.26 -4.53
N VAL A 343 -5.42 -25.33 -3.73
CA VAL A 343 -5.19 -25.21 -2.28
C VAL A 343 -3.76 -24.76 -1.98
N THR A 344 -2.75 -25.27 -2.71
CA THR A 344 -1.35 -24.84 -2.57
C THR A 344 -1.16 -23.38 -2.97
N SER A 345 -1.77 -22.93 -4.07
CA SER A 345 -1.75 -21.52 -4.48
C SER A 345 -2.32 -20.62 -3.40
N MET A 346 -3.49 -20.97 -2.85
CA MET A 346 -4.16 -20.16 -1.83
C MET A 346 -3.42 -20.13 -0.49
N LYS A 347 -2.80 -21.24 -0.09
CA LYS A 347 -1.86 -21.25 1.03
C LYS A 347 -0.73 -20.26 0.79
N GLY A 348 -0.09 -20.32 -0.38
CA GLY A 348 0.96 -19.38 -0.79
C GLY A 348 0.50 -17.93 -0.71
N GLN A 349 -0.66 -17.60 -1.28
CA GLN A 349 -1.22 -16.25 -1.22
C GLN A 349 -1.51 -15.77 0.21
N ALA A 350 -2.01 -16.66 1.09
CA ALA A 350 -2.25 -16.32 2.49
C ALA A 350 -0.95 -16.07 3.26
N THR A 351 0.09 -16.87 3.00
CA THR A 351 1.43 -16.65 3.54
C THR A 351 2.01 -15.34 3.04
N ASP A 352 1.92 -15.03 1.74
CA ASP A 352 2.43 -13.79 1.17
C ASP A 352 1.70 -12.56 1.72
N LEU A 353 0.37 -12.62 1.84
CA LEU A 353 -0.43 -11.59 2.49
C LEU A 353 0.00 -11.35 3.94
N SER A 354 0.19 -12.43 4.72
CA SER A 354 0.67 -12.37 6.10
C SER A 354 2.06 -11.70 6.19
N ASN A 355 2.97 -12.07 5.30
CA ASN A 355 4.33 -11.53 5.23
C ASN A 355 4.38 -10.03 4.88
N LEU A 356 3.36 -9.47 4.24
CA LEU A 356 3.28 -8.05 3.88
C LEU A 356 2.80 -7.16 5.03
N ILE A 357 2.16 -7.71 6.07
CA ILE A 357 1.62 -6.92 7.17
C ILE A 357 2.73 -6.37 8.07
N GLY A 358 3.80 -7.16 8.32
CA GLY A 358 4.96 -6.70 9.09
C GLY A 358 5.63 -5.45 8.49
N PRO A 359 6.02 -5.46 7.20
CA PRO A 359 6.53 -4.28 6.51
C PRO A 359 5.57 -3.09 6.50
N ALA A 360 4.27 -3.33 6.33
CA ALA A 360 3.25 -2.28 6.41
C ALA A 360 3.19 -1.65 7.82
N MET A 361 3.27 -2.46 8.88
CA MET A 361 3.33 -1.99 10.26
C MET A 361 4.57 -1.13 10.50
N ALA A 362 5.75 -1.62 10.10
CA ALA A 362 7.01 -0.89 10.24
C ALA A 362 6.98 0.48 9.52
N THR A 363 6.29 0.55 8.37
CA THR A 363 6.07 1.81 7.66
C THR A 363 5.24 2.80 8.49
N VAL A 364 4.18 2.32 9.15
CA VAL A 364 3.32 3.14 10.01
C VAL A 364 4.03 3.57 11.30
N GLU A 365 4.84 2.69 11.91
CA GLU A 365 5.69 3.02 13.07
C GLU A 365 6.76 4.07 12.72
N ALA A 366 7.35 3.98 11.51
CA ALA A 366 8.29 4.99 11.04
C ALA A 366 7.61 6.37 10.88
N LEU A 367 6.37 6.39 10.37
CA LEU A 367 5.55 7.62 10.33
C LEU A 367 5.35 8.17 11.74
N GLU A 368 4.97 7.32 12.71
CA GLU A 368 4.79 7.69 14.12
C GLU A 368 6.04 8.37 14.70
N GLY A 369 7.21 7.75 14.50
CA GLY A 369 8.49 8.29 14.94
C GLY A 369 8.78 9.67 14.34
N GLY A 370 8.48 9.86 13.05
CA GLY A 370 8.60 11.15 12.38
C GLY A 370 7.72 12.24 13.01
N TRP A 371 6.44 11.93 13.25
CA TRP A 371 5.49 12.86 13.87
C TRP A 371 5.83 13.18 15.32
N ASN A 372 6.31 12.21 16.09
CA ASN A 372 6.79 12.44 17.47
C ASN A 372 7.96 13.42 17.51
N VAL A 373 8.93 13.29 16.60
CA VAL A 373 10.06 14.22 16.50
C VAL A 373 9.60 15.63 16.16
N MET A 374 8.74 15.77 15.14
CA MET A 374 8.21 17.08 14.72
C MET A 374 7.36 17.73 15.81
N GLY A 375 6.47 16.97 16.45
CA GLY A 375 5.67 17.44 17.58
C GLY A 375 6.53 17.92 18.74
N THR A 376 7.61 17.21 19.06
CA THR A 376 8.54 17.61 20.12
C THR A 376 9.21 18.95 19.83
N GLN A 377 9.61 19.20 18.58
CA GLN A 377 10.25 20.45 18.18
C GLN A 377 9.27 21.63 18.23
N VAL A 378 8.06 21.46 17.70
CA VAL A 378 7.01 22.49 17.73
C VAL A 378 6.62 22.80 19.19
N LYS A 379 6.48 21.76 20.02
CA LYS A 379 6.20 21.89 21.46
C LYS A 379 7.29 22.65 22.20
N TYR A 380 8.55 22.40 21.88
CA TYR A 380 9.67 23.15 22.47
C TYR A 380 9.57 24.66 22.20
N ILE A 381 9.23 25.06 20.96
CA ILE A 381 9.03 26.49 20.64
C ILE A 381 7.80 27.04 21.37
N ASN A 382 6.69 26.31 21.39
CA ASN A 382 5.46 26.69 22.10
C ASN A 382 5.73 26.97 23.59
N GLU A 383 6.40 26.03 24.28
CA GLU A 383 6.73 26.15 25.70
C GLU A 383 7.66 27.34 25.97
N LYS A 384 8.62 27.60 25.07
CA LYS A 384 9.51 28.77 25.18
C LYS A 384 8.80 30.10 24.94
N ALA A 385 7.82 30.14 24.04
CA ALA A 385 6.97 31.32 23.87
C ALA A 385 6.06 31.54 25.09
N ALA A 386 5.59 30.46 25.73
CA ALA A 386 4.67 30.51 26.86
C ALA A 386 5.33 30.83 28.22
N SER A 387 6.60 30.44 28.44
CA SER A 387 7.25 30.55 29.76
C SER A 387 7.64 31.97 30.20
N PHE A 388 7.38 33.01 29.38
CA PHE A 388 7.79 34.40 29.59
C PHE A 388 9.30 34.60 29.83
N GLU A 389 10.12 33.59 29.52
CA GLU A 389 11.58 33.69 29.61
C GLU A 389 12.11 34.60 28.48
N GLU A 390 13.12 35.43 28.77
CA GLU A 390 13.80 36.32 27.80
C GLU A 390 14.53 35.57 26.66
N LYS A 391 14.28 34.27 26.47
CA LYS A 391 15.10 33.38 25.64
C LYS A 391 14.23 32.45 24.79
N ILE A 392 13.47 33.03 23.86
CA ILE A 392 13.02 32.27 22.68
C ILE A 392 14.26 31.98 21.84
N PRO A 393 14.45 30.76 21.31
CA PRO A 393 15.61 30.42 20.50
C PRO A 393 15.82 31.43 19.37
N LYS A 394 17.05 31.90 19.21
CA LYS A 394 17.39 32.85 18.15
C LYS A 394 17.44 32.11 16.83
N LEU A 395 16.78 32.66 15.80
CA LEU A 395 16.91 32.14 14.44
C LEU A 395 18.22 32.60 13.80
N VAL A 396 19.06 31.65 13.35
CA VAL A 396 20.27 31.93 12.54
C VAL A 396 20.17 31.31 11.13
N LEU A 397 18.98 30.86 10.73
CA LEU A 397 18.73 30.36 9.36
C LEU A 397 18.69 31.51 8.34
N SER A 398 19.32 31.31 7.19
CA SER A 398 19.18 32.23 6.06
C SER A 398 17.86 32.01 5.32
N GLN A 399 17.40 32.98 4.53
CA GLN A 399 16.19 32.83 3.71
C GLN A 399 16.28 31.61 2.78
N LEU A 400 17.47 31.29 2.25
CA LEU A 400 17.67 30.09 1.44
C LEU A 400 17.30 28.81 2.22
N LYS A 401 17.70 28.73 3.49
CA LYS A 401 17.38 27.59 4.36
C LYS A 401 15.89 27.52 4.70
N LEU A 402 15.26 28.66 4.97
CA LEU A 402 13.81 28.75 5.19
C LEU A 402 13.01 28.28 3.96
N ASN A 403 13.41 28.72 2.76
CA ASN A 403 12.80 28.28 1.51
C ASN A 403 12.92 26.76 1.31
N ARG A 404 14.05 26.15 1.71
CA ARG A 404 14.22 24.69 1.66
C ARG A 404 13.26 23.95 2.58
N ILE A 405 13.04 24.46 3.79
CA ILE A 405 12.04 23.89 4.73
C ILE A 405 10.65 23.89 4.06
N SER A 406 10.20 25.05 3.57
CA SER A 406 8.90 25.17 2.88
C SER A 406 8.80 24.21 1.69
N ASN A 407 9.85 24.15 0.85
CA ASN A 407 9.88 23.28 -0.33
C ASN A 407 9.81 21.79 0.02
N LYS A 408 10.43 21.34 1.11
CA LYS A 408 10.38 19.92 1.51
C LYS A 408 8.98 19.50 1.97
N TRP A 409 8.25 20.39 2.64
CA TRP A 409 6.83 20.16 2.96
C TRP A 409 5.92 20.20 1.73
N LEU A 410 6.18 21.13 0.82
CA LEU A 410 5.49 21.18 -0.48
C LEU A 410 5.76 19.92 -1.32
N GLN A 411 6.97 19.36 -1.27
CA GLN A 411 7.28 18.06 -1.90
C GLN A 411 6.47 16.94 -1.27
N LEU A 412 6.40 16.84 0.07
CA LEU A 412 5.55 15.86 0.75
C LEU A 412 4.08 16.00 0.30
N ASN A 413 3.56 17.22 0.23
CA ASN A 413 2.19 17.49 -0.22
C ASN A 413 1.91 16.88 -1.61
N LYS A 414 2.84 17.03 -2.56
CA LYS A 414 2.74 16.43 -3.90
C LYS A 414 2.74 14.89 -3.85
N TYR A 415 3.62 14.29 -3.07
CA TYR A 415 3.71 12.84 -2.95
C TYR A 415 2.46 12.24 -2.31
N VAL A 416 1.93 12.87 -1.26
CA VAL A 416 0.68 12.45 -0.61
C VAL A 416 -0.50 12.63 -1.56
N THR A 417 -0.55 13.74 -2.30
CA THR A 417 -1.58 13.97 -3.33
C THR A 417 -1.58 12.85 -4.37
N THR A 418 -0.39 12.49 -4.86
CA THR A 418 -0.22 11.40 -5.83
C THR A 418 -0.74 10.09 -5.27
N TYR A 419 -0.36 9.74 -4.04
CA TYR A 419 -0.88 8.57 -3.33
C TYR A 419 -2.41 8.59 -3.23
N ILE A 420 -3.02 9.67 -2.74
CA ILE A 420 -4.49 9.76 -2.58
C ILE A 420 -5.21 9.62 -3.93
N GLN A 421 -4.63 10.14 -5.01
CA GLN A 421 -5.21 10.06 -6.35
C GLN A 421 -5.11 8.66 -6.96
N THR A 422 -4.08 7.88 -6.63
CA THR A 422 -3.80 6.58 -7.27
C THR A 422 -4.17 5.37 -6.41
N ALA A 423 -4.04 5.47 -5.08
CA ALA A 423 -4.29 4.36 -4.15
C ALA A 423 -5.76 3.91 -4.13
N GLN A 424 -6.69 4.81 -4.46
CA GLN A 424 -8.13 4.58 -4.46
C GLN A 424 -8.67 3.94 -5.75
N ILE A 425 -7.81 3.78 -6.75
CA ILE A 425 -8.22 3.14 -8.00
C ILE A 425 -8.24 1.65 -7.73
N VAL A 426 -9.41 1.18 -7.32
CA VAL A 426 -9.80 -0.22 -7.20
C VAL A 426 -10.27 -0.66 -8.59
N PRO A 427 -9.41 -1.16 -9.49
CA PRO A 427 -9.92 -1.95 -10.59
C PRO A 427 -10.56 -3.19 -9.96
N GLN A 428 -11.81 -3.49 -10.35
CA GLN A 428 -12.39 -4.78 -10.02
C GLN A 428 -11.44 -5.87 -10.54
N VAL A 429 -10.94 -6.69 -9.62
CA VAL A 429 -10.14 -7.85 -10.01
C VAL A 429 -11.04 -8.78 -10.81
N LYS A 430 -10.65 -9.01 -12.06
CA LYS A 430 -11.38 -9.92 -12.92
C LYS A 430 -10.96 -11.34 -12.57
N VAL A 431 -11.94 -12.21 -12.37
CA VAL A 431 -11.67 -13.65 -12.31
C VAL A 431 -11.54 -14.17 -13.73
N THR A 432 -10.49 -14.92 -14.00
CA THR A 432 -10.25 -15.56 -15.30
C THR A 432 -9.68 -16.96 -15.09
N ASN A 433 -9.80 -17.83 -16.08
CA ASN A 433 -9.07 -19.11 -16.11
C ASN A 433 -7.73 -18.94 -16.85
N LEU A 434 -6.89 -19.97 -16.81
CA LEU A 434 -5.58 -19.99 -17.45
C LEU A 434 -5.65 -19.79 -18.98
N ASP A 435 -6.61 -20.42 -19.66
CA ASP A 435 -6.72 -20.36 -21.12
C ASP A 435 -7.09 -18.95 -21.60
N ASP A 436 -8.11 -18.37 -20.98
CA ASP A 436 -8.58 -17.02 -21.29
C ASP A 436 -7.49 -16.00 -21.00
N TYR A 437 -6.67 -16.23 -19.96
CA TYR A 437 -5.56 -15.36 -19.65
C TYR A 437 -4.45 -15.42 -20.71
N VAL A 438 -4.03 -16.63 -21.12
CA VAL A 438 -3.03 -16.82 -22.19
C VAL A 438 -3.52 -16.18 -23.50
N GLN A 439 -4.78 -16.38 -23.87
CA GLN A 439 -5.35 -15.73 -25.06
C GLN A 439 -5.35 -14.20 -24.97
N GLN A 440 -5.63 -13.65 -23.78
CA GLN A 440 -5.57 -12.20 -23.58
C GLN A 440 -4.13 -11.66 -23.66
N LEU A 441 -3.14 -12.42 -23.20
CA LEU A 441 -1.72 -12.06 -23.35
C LEU A 441 -1.32 -12.02 -24.83
N ASP A 442 -1.69 -13.05 -25.61
CA ASP A 442 -1.44 -13.10 -27.06
C ASP A 442 -2.07 -11.91 -27.81
N ALA A 443 -3.31 -11.57 -27.45
CA ALA A 443 -4.01 -10.43 -28.03
C ALA A 443 -3.36 -9.09 -27.67
N ALA A 444 -2.91 -8.92 -26.43
CA ALA A 444 -2.21 -7.72 -25.97
C ALA A 444 -0.89 -7.52 -26.73
N LYS A 445 -0.11 -8.59 -26.92
CA LYS A 445 1.14 -8.58 -27.71
C LYS A 445 0.93 -8.25 -29.18
N SER A 446 -0.15 -8.77 -29.77
CA SER A 446 -0.50 -8.49 -31.16
C SER A 446 -0.87 -7.01 -31.35
N SER A 447 -1.50 -6.41 -30.33
CA SER A 447 -1.91 -5.01 -30.33
C SER A 447 -0.73 -4.06 -30.11
N SER A 448 0.24 -4.40 -29.25
CA SER A 448 1.45 -3.57 -29.01
C SER A 448 2.44 -3.55 -30.19
N ARG A 449 2.33 -4.50 -31.13
CA ARG A 449 3.15 -4.59 -32.34
C ARG A 449 2.64 -3.78 -33.54
N THR A 450 1.49 -3.12 -33.42
CA THR A 450 0.90 -2.33 -34.51
C THR A 450 1.00 -0.84 -34.15
N PRO A 451 1.88 -0.05 -34.81
CA PRO A 451 2.07 1.37 -34.52
C PRO A 451 0.91 2.26 -34.96
#